data_AF-A0A939XYQ7-F1
#
_entry.id   AF-A0A939XYQ7-F1
#
_cell.length_a   1.000
_cell.length_b   1.000
_cell.length_c   1.000
_cell.angle_alpha   90.00
_cell.angle_beta   90.00
_cell.angle_gamma   90.00
#
_symmetry.space_group_name_H-M   'P 1'
#
loop_
_entity.id
_entity.type
_entity.pdbx_description
1 polymer ?
#
loop_
_entity_poly.entity_id
_entity_poly.type
_entity_poly.pdbx_seq_one_letter_code
_entity_poly.pdbx_strand_id
1 'polypeptide(L)'
;MKNSIIILFMLIGVNISAQIRSFDEIPTNILNQIDKMGVNDSLVLNNYESDYFNVVFKDSLLNFNFSKKKIGFIGGGISSKCHYFKEERERYYSGKTTISSHLYIFEGEQKVEVGGYDAVIVCWSKFVYPKEEIIKKINKRQNKLKKK
;
A
#
# COMPACT_ATOMS: atom_id res chain seq x y z
N MET A 1 13.87 35.88 31.65
CA MET A 1 14.10 34.53 31.09
C MET A 1 12.75 33.83 30.97
N LYS A 2 12.14 33.86 29.79
CA LYS A 2 10.94 33.06 29.48
C LYS A 2 11.36 32.10 28.37
N ASN A 3 11.44 30.83 28.74
CA ASN A 3 11.87 29.76 27.85
C ASN A 3 10.85 29.62 26.72
N SER A 4 11.31 29.90 25.50
CA SER A 4 10.61 29.60 24.27
C SER A 4 10.49 28.07 24.14
N ILE A 5 9.28 27.53 24.24
CA ILE A 5 9.00 26.17 23.81
C ILE A 5 8.90 26.22 22.28
N ILE A 6 10.01 25.94 21.60
CA ILE A 6 10.01 25.65 20.17
C ILE A 6 9.43 24.25 20.03
N ILE A 7 8.14 24.16 19.67
CA ILE A 7 7.55 22.92 19.17
C ILE A 7 8.17 22.70 17.79
N LEU A 8 9.27 21.95 17.75
CA LEU A 8 9.81 21.39 16.52
C LEU A 8 8.80 20.35 16.04
N PHE A 9 7.85 20.79 15.20
CA PHE A 9 7.10 19.87 14.36
C PHE A 9 8.13 19.05 13.57
N MET A 10 8.32 17.79 13.96
CA MET A 10 9.03 16.79 13.18
C MET A 10 8.34 16.72 11.81
N LEU A 11 8.84 17.49 10.85
CA LEU A 11 8.64 17.28 9.43
C LEU A 11 9.42 16.02 9.04
N ILE A 12 8.89 14.85 9.36
CA ILE A 12 9.42 13.59 8.83
C ILE A 12 8.41 13.06 7.82
N GLY A 13 8.58 13.53 6.59
CA GLY A 13 8.29 12.76 5.38
C GLY A 13 6.83 12.51 5.06
N VAL A 14 6.03 13.55 4.85
CA VAL A 14 4.88 13.40 3.94
C VAL A 14 5.45 13.42 2.52
N ASN A 15 6.05 12.31 2.08
CA ASN A 15 6.26 12.10 0.66
C ASN A 15 4.87 11.90 0.06
N ILE A 16 4.26 12.98 -0.42
CA ILE A 16 3.06 12.93 -1.27
C ILE A 16 3.53 12.49 -2.67
N SER A 17 4.20 11.35 -2.74
CA SER A 17 4.62 10.77 -4.00
C SER A 17 3.44 9.99 -4.55
N ALA A 18 2.97 10.42 -5.73
CA ALA A 18 1.75 9.94 -6.32
C ALA A 18 1.91 8.50 -6.86
N GLN A 19 0.92 7.67 -6.56
CA GLN A 19 0.67 6.44 -7.30
C GLN A 19 0.33 6.79 -8.75
N ILE A 20 0.86 6.03 -9.72
CA ILE A 20 0.42 6.07 -11.12
C ILE A 20 -1.10 5.83 -11.20
N ARG A 21 -1.81 6.71 -11.91
CA ARG A 21 -3.29 6.70 -12.00
C ARG A 21 -3.82 6.16 -13.33
N SER A 22 -3.03 6.18 -14.40
CA SER A 22 -3.42 5.60 -15.68
C SER A 22 -2.72 4.27 -15.93
N PHE A 23 -3.43 3.29 -16.48
CA PHE A 23 -2.79 2.07 -16.97
C PHE A 23 -1.86 2.34 -18.16
N ASP A 24 -2.10 3.40 -18.94
CA ASP A 24 -1.26 3.75 -20.10
C ASP A 24 0.18 4.13 -19.69
N GLU A 25 0.39 4.51 -18.43
CA GLU A 25 1.70 4.83 -17.87
C GLU A 25 2.45 3.59 -17.35
N ILE A 26 1.80 2.43 -17.33
CA ILE A 26 2.38 1.16 -16.86
C ILE A 26 2.90 0.39 -18.09
N PRO A 27 4.16 -0.09 -18.07
CA PRO A 27 4.73 -0.83 -19.19
C PRO A 27 3.86 -2.02 -19.62
N THR A 28 3.63 -2.17 -20.93
CA THR A 28 2.75 -3.20 -21.49
C THR A 28 3.16 -4.62 -21.11
N ASN A 29 4.48 -4.89 -21.00
CA ASN A 29 4.97 -6.19 -20.57
C ASN A 29 4.54 -6.56 -19.14
N ILE A 30 4.32 -5.58 -18.27
CA ILE A 30 3.77 -5.78 -16.92
C ILE A 30 2.26 -6.00 -16.99
N LEU A 31 1.54 -5.17 -17.75
CA LEU A 31 0.08 -5.30 -17.90
C LEU A 31 -0.36 -6.61 -18.56
N ASN A 32 0.43 -7.13 -19.50
CA ASN A 32 0.20 -8.44 -20.10
C ASN A 32 0.27 -9.60 -19.09
N GLN A 33 0.78 -9.36 -17.88
CA GLN A 33 0.82 -10.34 -16.79
C GLN A 33 -0.26 -10.11 -15.74
N ILE A 34 -1.21 -9.19 -15.94
CA ILE A 34 -2.21 -8.85 -14.93
C ILE A 34 -2.94 -10.11 -14.43
N ASP A 35 -3.25 -11.07 -15.29
CA ASP A 35 -3.89 -12.38 -14.99
C ASP A 35 -3.13 -13.29 -14.04
N LYS A 36 -1.86 -13.00 -13.80
CA LYS A 36 -1.01 -13.74 -12.85
C LYS A 36 -0.94 -13.07 -11.47
N MET A 37 -1.59 -11.92 -11.30
CA MET A 37 -1.63 -11.16 -10.05
C MET A 37 -2.89 -11.51 -9.26
N GLY A 38 -2.80 -11.59 -7.93
CA GLY A 38 -3.94 -11.90 -7.06
C GLY A 38 -4.41 -13.36 -7.13
N VAL A 39 -3.53 -14.29 -7.49
CA VAL A 39 -3.88 -15.73 -7.61
C VAL A 39 -4.11 -16.42 -6.26
N ASN A 40 -3.68 -15.80 -5.16
CA ASN A 40 -3.91 -16.25 -3.79
C ASN A 40 -3.82 -15.08 -2.81
N ASP A 41 -4.27 -15.29 -1.57
CA ASP A 41 -4.22 -14.30 -0.49
C ASP A 41 -2.98 -14.46 0.41
N SER A 42 -1.89 -15.03 -0.11
CA SER A 42 -0.61 -14.98 0.59
C SER A 42 -0.22 -13.52 0.85
N LEU A 43 0.21 -13.24 2.09
CA LEU A 43 0.70 -11.91 2.45
C LEU A 43 1.95 -11.52 1.66
N VAL A 44 2.73 -12.51 1.23
CA VAL A 44 3.92 -12.28 0.40
C VAL A 44 3.49 -12.13 -1.06
N LEU A 45 3.99 -11.09 -1.72
CA LEU A 45 3.77 -10.89 -3.14
C LEU A 45 4.51 -11.92 -3.99
N ASN A 46 3.88 -12.33 -5.09
CA ASN A 46 4.56 -13.03 -6.17
C ASN A 46 5.31 -12.01 -7.06
N ASN A 47 6.16 -12.51 -7.96
CA ASN A 47 7.01 -11.64 -8.79
C ASN A 47 6.20 -10.67 -9.66
N TYR A 48 5.10 -11.11 -10.26
CA TYR A 48 4.25 -10.25 -11.10
C TYR A 48 3.61 -9.12 -10.30
N GLU A 49 3.11 -9.43 -9.10
CA GLU A 49 2.54 -8.46 -8.17
C GLU A 49 3.59 -7.46 -7.69
N SER A 50 4.80 -7.94 -7.39
CA SER A 50 5.93 -7.09 -7.00
C SER A 50 6.37 -6.15 -8.11
N ASP A 51 6.51 -6.65 -9.34
CA ASP A 51 6.91 -5.84 -10.49
C ASP A 51 5.86 -4.76 -10.79
N TYR A 52 4.57 -5.12 -10.71
CA TYR A 52 3.46 -4.17 -10.83
C TYR A 52 3.56 -3.03 -9.81
N PHE A 53 3.67 -3.35 -8.52
CA PHE A 53 3.72 -2.32 -7.49
C PHE A 53 5.01 -1.51 -7.50
N ASN A 54 6.13 -2.10 -7.91
CA ASN A 54 7.37 -1.36 -8.11
C ASN A 54 7.22 -0.27 -9.20
N VAL A 55 6.39 -0.50 -10.23
CA VAL A 55 6.07 0.52 -11.23
C VAL A 55 5.04 1.51 -10.69
N VAL A 56 3.93 1.02 -10.15
CA VAL A 56 2.77 1.83 -9.75
C VAL A 56 3.10 2.82 -8.65
N PHE A 57 4.01 2.46 -7.75
CA PHE A 57 4.46 3.31 -6.65
C PHE A 57 5.88 3.85 -6.85
N LYS A 58 6.44 3.80 -8.07
CA LYS A 58 7.86 4.14 -8.34
C LYS A 58 8.32 5.44 -7.66
N ASP A 59 7.46 6.45 -7.62
CA ASP A 59 7.78 7.76 -7.05
C ASP A 59 7.72 7.77 -5.52
N SER A 60 7.03 6.79 -4.91
CA SER A 60 6.82 6.62 -3.46
C SER A 60 7.76 5.60 -2.81
N LEU A 61 8.59 4.89 -3.59
CA LEU A 61 9.40 3.77 -3.10
C LEU A 61 10.61 4.20 -2.27
N LEU A 62 11.24 5.33 -2.58
CA LEU A 62 12.59 5.65 -2.08
C LEU A 62 13.56 4.47 -2.35
N ASN A 63 13.92 3.68 -1.32
CA ASN A 63 14.76 2.48 -1.41
C ASN A 63 13.99 1.16 -1.23
N PHE A 64 12.66 1.23 -1.11
CA PHE A 64 11.81 0.07 -0.93
C PHE A 64 11.65 -0.69 -2.24
N ASN A 65 11.61 -2.02 -2.15
CA ASN A 65 11.28 -2.89 -3.27
C ASN A 65 10.27 -3.93 -2.79
N PHE A 66 9.21 -4.13 -3.56
CA PHE A 66 8.12 -5.05 -3.25
C PHE A 66 8.47 -6.54 -3.34
N SER A 67 9.64 -6.90 -3.87
CA SER A 67 10.09 -8.28 -4.00
C SER A 67 10.14 -9.00 -2.65
N LYS A 68 9.41 -10.12 -2.55
CA LYS A 68 9.31 -10.97 -1.34
C LYS A 68 8.80 -10.23 -0.09
N LYS A 69 8.14 -9.09 -0.25
CA LYS A 69 7.60 -8.30 0.87
C LYS A 69 6.22 -8.78 1.29
N LYS A 70 5.94 -8.68 2.59
CA LYS A 70 4.62 -8.90 3.19
C LYS A 70 3.80 -7.63 3.11
N ILE A 71 2.75 -7.64 2.30
CA ILE A 71 1.93 -6.46 2.02
C ILE A 71 0.51 -6.65 2.55
N GLY A 72 0.02 -5.67 3.32
CA GLY A 72 -1.37 -5.62 3.76
C GLY A 72 -2.23 -4.74 2.85
N PHE A 73 -3.51 -5.05 2.76
CA PHE A 73 -4.50 -4.31 1.95
C PHE A 73 -5.68 -3.88 2.82
N ILE A 74 -5.96 -2.58 2.87
CA ILE A 74 -7.08 -2.02 3.65
C ILE A 74 -7.77 -0.87 2.90
N GLY A 75 -9.07 -0.69 3.13
CA GLY A 75 -9.82 0.49 2.68
C GLY A 75 -10.73 0.22 1.49
N GLY A 76 -11.79 1.02 1.34
CA GLY A 76 -12.68 0.94 0.18
C GLY A 76 -13.40 -0.39 -0.04
N GLY A 77 -13.62 -1.20 0.99
CA GLY A 77 -14.12 -2.57 0.85
C GLY A 77 -13.05 -3.60 0.47
N ILE A 78 -11.87 -3.15 0.03
CA ILE A 78 -10.72 -4.00 -0.23
C ILE A 78 -10.09 -4.45 1.08
N SER A 79 -9.94 -5.76 1.20
CA SER A 79 -9.57 -6.43 2.43
C SER A 79 -8.49 -7.47 2.25
N SER A 80 -8.14 -7.82 1.01
CA SER A 80 -7.18 -8.86 0.69
C SER A 80 -6.49 -8.57 -0.64
N LYS A 81 -5.43 -9.32 -0.93
CA LYS A 81 -4.62 -9.19 -2.14
C LYS A 81 -5.41 -9.64 -3.37
N CYS A 82 -6.10 -10.77 -3.27
CA CYS A 82 -7.01 -11.25 -4.31
C CYS A 82 -8.08 -10.22 -4.64
N HIS A 83 -8.70 -9.60 -3.62
CA HIS A 83 -9.73 -8.59 -3.84
C HIS A 83 -9.15 -7.37 -4.59
N TYR A 84 -8.01 -6.85 -4.15
CA TYR A 84 -7.33 -5.74 -4.83
C TYR A 84 -7.10 -6.04 -6.31
N PHE A 85 -6.44 -7.16 -6.63
CA PHE A 85 -6.07 -7.47 -8.01
C PHE A 85 -7.25 -7.91 -8.87
N LYS A 86 -8.32 -8.47 -8.28
CA LYS A 86 -9.57 -8.71 -9.00
C LYS A 86 -10.15 -7.38 -9.50
N GLU A 87 -10.28 -6.41 -8.60
CA GLU A 87 -10.82 -5.09 -8.96
C GLU A 87 -9.88 -4.34 -9.91
N GLU A 88 -8.56 -4.39 -9.68
CA GLU A 88 -7.57 -3.76 -10.56
C GLU A 88 -7.67 -4.30 -12.00
N ARG A 89 -7.81 -5.62 -12.14
CA ARG A 89 -8.01 -6.30 -13.43
C ARG A 89 -9.32 -5.89 -14.11
N GLU A 90 -10.43 -5.89 -13.37
CA GLU A 90 -11.72 -5.46 -13.91
C GLU A 90 -11.67 -4.02 -14.42
N ARG A 91 -10.95 -3.14 -13.70
CA ARG A 91 -10.75 -1.74 -14.11
C ARG A 91 -9.91 -1.62 -15.36
N TYR A 92 -8.81 -2.38 -15.46
CA TYR A 92 -7.97 -2.43 -16.65
C TYR A 92 -8.77 -2.82 -17.89
N TYR A 93 -9.49 -3.95 -17.86
CA TYR A 93 -10.28 -4.39 -19.01
C TYR A 93 -11.49 -3.50 -19.32
N SER A 94 -11.95 -2.70 -18.35
CA SER A 94 -13.01 -1.72 -18.57
C SER A 94 -12.51 -0.34 -19.03
N GLY A 95 -11.21 -0.18 -19.31
CA GLY A 95 -10.63 1.11 -19.70
C GLY A 95 -10.73 2.19 -18.61
N LYS A 96 -10.77 1.77 -17.33
CA LYS A 96 -10.81 2.69 -16.18
C LYS A 96 -9.40 2.96 -15.66
N THR A 97 -9.26 3.96 -14.79
CA THR A 97 -8.00 4.25 -14.07
C THR A 97 -7.63 3.17 -13.06
N THR A 98 -6.40 3.16 -12.58
CA THR A 98 -5.94 2.24 -11.51
C THR A 98 -6.69 2.44 -10.19
N ILE A 99 -6.61 1.50 -9.26
CA ILE A 99 -7.19 1.67 -7.91
C ILE A 99 -6.44 2.78 -7.17
N SER A 100 -7.14 3.86 -6.82
CA SER A 100 -6.59 4.96 -6.03
C SER A 100 -6.09 4.47 -4.67
N SER A 101 -4.79 4.52 -4.44
CA SER A 101 -4.16 3.96 -3.26
C SER A 101 -3.02 4.79 -2.71
N HIS A 102 -2.72 4.60 -1.43
CA HIS A 102 -1.56 5.18 -0.74
C HIS A 102 -0.70 4.07 -0.13
N LEU A 103 0.63 4.21 -0.27
CA LEU A 103 1.61 3.25 0.22
C LEU A 103 2.17 3.71 1.58
N TYR A 104 2.14 2.81 2.56
CA TYR A 104 2.74 3.00 3.88
C TYR A 104 3.79 1.91 4.13
N ILE A 105 5.06 2.25 4.08
CA ILE A 105 6.19 1.32 4.31
C ILE A 105 6.55 1.32 5.81
N PHE A 106 6.78 0.15 6.40
CA PHE A 106 7.13 -0.02 7.81
C PHE A 106 8.51 -0.65 7.99
N GLU A 107 9.27 -0.15 8.96
CA GLU A 107 10.60 -0.64 9.32
C GLU A 107 10.75 -0.70 10.84
N GLY A 108 11.78 -1.39 11.32
CA GLY A 108 12.11 -1.48 12.76
C GLY A 108 10.92 -1.91 13.61
N GLU A 109 10.69 -1.17 14.70
CA GLU A 109 9.62 -1.44 15.67
C GLU A 109 8.21 -1.35 15.06
N GLN A 110 8.00 -0.42 14.11
CA GLN A 110 6.69 -0.25 13.47
C GLN A 110 6.28 -1.49 12.68
N LYS A 111 7.24 -2.18 12.04
CA LYS A 111 6.99 -3.44 11.34
C LYS A 111 6.51 -4.53 12.31
N VAL A 112 7.11 -4.61 13.50
CA VAL A 112 6.69 -5.57 14.54
C VAL A 112 5.28 -5.21 15.02
N GLU A 113 5.03 -3.93 15.27
CA GLU A 113 3.74 -3.43 15.78
C GLU A 113 2.58 -3.77 14.83
N VAL A 114 2.78 -3.66 13.52
CA VAL A 114 1.74 -3.99 12.54
C VAL A 114 1.63 -5.49 12.24
N GLY A 115 2.31 -6.37 12.99
CA GLY A 115 2.23 -7.82 12.78
C GLY A 115 3.13 -8.34 11.65
N GLY A 116 4.23 -7.64 11.38
CA GLY A 116 5.28 -8.07 10.47
C GLY A 116 5.09 -7.66 9.00
N TYR A 117 4.12 -6.81 8.69
CA TYR A 117 3.98 -6.24 7.34
C TYR A 117 5.14 -5.30 7.01
N ASP A 118 5.73 -5.50 5.83
CA ASP A 118 6.72 -4.58 5.26
C ASP A 118 6.07 -3.29 4.77
N ALA A 119 4.84 -3.38 4.23
CA ALA A 119 4.05 -2.20 3.88
C ALA A 119 2.55 -2.50 3.88
N VAL A 120 1.73 -1.44 3.84
CA VAL A 120 0.29 -1.51 3.65
C VAL A 120 -0.14 -0.57 2.54
N ILE A 121 -1.02 -1.08 1.67
CA ILE A 121 -1.69 -0.33 0.62
C ILE A 121 -3.09 0.05 1.10
N VAL A 122 -3.33 1.36 1.23
CA VAL A 122 -4.61 1.93 1.65
C VAL A 122 -5.41 2.34 0.43
N CYS A 123 -6.44 1.56 0.12
CA CYS A 123 -7.23 1.66 -1.10
C CYS A 123 -8.44 2.58 -0.95
N TRP A 124 -8.81 3.24 -2.04
CA TRP A 124 -9.96 4.16 -2.18
C TRP A 124 -10.03 5.25 -1.11
N SER A 125 -8.88 5.63 -0.53
CA SER A 125 -8.82 6.69 0.45
C SER A 125 -8.61 8.04 -0.21
N LYS A 126 -9.53 8.96 0.04
CA LYS A 126 -9.41 10.38 -0.36
C LYS A 126 -8.32 11.11 0.42
N PHE A 127 -7.99 10.63 1.62
CA PHE A 127 -7.04 11.27 2.51
C PHE A 127 -5.77 10.43 2.66
N VAL A 128 -4.64 11.13 2.70
CA VAL A 128 -3.39 10.58 3.22
C VAL A 128 -3.43 10.76 4.74
N TYR A 129 -3.39 9.64 5.47
CA TYR A 129 -3.36 9.65 6.92
C TYR A 129 -1.91 9.64 7.44
N PRO A 130 -1.66 10.18 8.65
CA PRO A 130 -0.43 9.91 9.39
C PRO A 130 -0.23 8.41 9.58
N LYS A 131 1.04 7.99 9.63
CA LYS A 131 1.40 6.57 9.72
C LYS A 131 0.86 5.92 11.00
N GLU A 132 0.84 6.67 12.09
CA GLU A 132 0.34 6.25 13.40
C GLU A 132 -1.17 5.92 13.34
N GLU A 133 -1.94 6.64 12.54
CA GLU A 133 -3.35 6.33 12.33
C GLU A 133 -3.53 5.03 11.53
N ILE A 134 -2.67 4.80 10.54
CA ILE A 134 -2.69 3.55 9.77
C ILE A 134 -2.35 2.37 10.67
N ILE A 135 -1.34 2.49 11.52
CA ILE A 135 -0.98 1.46 12.52
C ILE A 135 -2.17 1.16 13.44
N LYS A 136 -2.84 2.18 13.98
CA LYS A 136 -4.07 2.01 14.79
C LYS A 136 -5.17 1.27 14.02
N LYS A 137 -5.39 1.60 12.74
CA LYS A 137 -6.39 0.93 11.88
C LYS A 137 -6.04 -0.54 11.66
N ILE A 138 -4.77 -0.86 11.41
CA ILE A 138 -4.28 -2.24 11.24
C ILE A 138 -4.52 -3.04 12.53
N ASN A 139 -4.08 -2.52 13.67
CA ASN A 139 -4.18 -3.20 14.97
C ASN A 139 -5.64 -3.46 15.36
N LYS A 140 -6.53 -2.47 15.16
CA LYS A 140 -7.97 -2.64 15.39
C LYS A 140 -8.55 -3.78 14.55
N ARG A 141 -8.12 -3.89 13.28
CA ARG A 141 -8.60 -4.93 12.38
C ARG A 141 -8.09 -6.32 12.77
N GLN A 142 -6.81 -6.45 13.12
CA GLN A 142 -6.24 -7.71 13.59
C GLN A 142 -6.91 -8.21 14.88
N ASN A 143 -7.18 -7.31 15.82
CA ASN A 143 -7.89 -7.64 17.06
C ASN A 143 -9.33 -8.11 16.80
N LYS A 144 -10.00 -7.59 15.77
CA LYS A 144 -11.33 -8.06 15.36
C LYS A 144 -11.28 -9.48 14.76
N LEU A 145 -10.22 -9.81 14.03
CA LEU A 145 -10.04 -11.14 13.44
C LEU A 145 -9.71 -12.20 14.50
N LYS A 146 -8.94 -11.86 15.53
CA LYS A 146 -8.61 -12.79 16.64
C LYS A 146 -9.80 -13.12 17.56
N LYS A 147 -10.89 -12.36 17.48
CA LYS A 147 -12.11 -12.54 18.30
C LYS A 147 -13.21 -13.35 17.60
N LYS A 148 -12.98 -13.75 16.36
CA LYS A 148 -13.87 -14.64 15.59
C LYS A 148 -13.30 -16.05 15.60
#